data_AF-A0A8C4Q232-F1
#
_entry.id   AF-A0A8C4Q232-F1
#
_cell.length_a   1.000
_cell.length_b   1.000
_cell.length_c   1.000
_cell.angle_alpha   90.00
_cell.angle_beta   90.00
_cell.angle_gamma   90.00
#
_symmetry.space_group_name_H-M   'P 1'
#
loop_
_entity.id
_entity.type
_entity.pdbx_description
1 polymer ?
#
loop_
_entity_poly.entity_id
_entity_poly.type
_entity_poly.pdbx_seq_one_letter_code
_entity_poly.pdbx_strand_id
1 'polypeptide(L)'
;MAVAFSSHFLLQPSVTQRLQEQFPSPQMLEALLRTLPLPPSMTCVRVAAGHTHCQAAATLQEHLCQSAAFDNARDCVTMDHPQLPDVLLVPVLGPRT
;
A
#
# COMPACT_ATOMS: atom_id res chain seq x y z
N MET A 1 29.01 6.26 -12.22
CA MET A 1 28.58 5.31 -11.19
C MET A 1 27.17 4.87 -11.52
N ALA A 2 26.96 3.59 -11.82
CA ALA A 2 25.63 3.04 -12.04
C ALA A 2 25.00 2.75 -10.67
N VAL A 3 23.83 3.32 -10.40
CA VAL A 3 23.09 3.07 -9.17
C VAL A 3 22.34 1.75 -9.37
N ALA A 4 22.77 0.71 -8.65
CA ALA A 4 22.13 -0.60 -8.70
C ALA A 4 20.78 -0.52 -7.99
N PHE A 5 19.70 -0.46 -8.76
CA PHE A 5 18.33 -0.58 -8.25
C PHE A 5 18.05 -2.04 -7.88
N SER A 6 17.33 -2.23 -6.77
CA SER A 6 16.83 -3.54 -6.35
C SER A 6 16.18 -4.27 -7.53
N SER A 7 16.51 -5.54 -7.68
CA SER A 7 16.64 -6.33 -8.91
C SER A 7 15.39 -6.62 -9.76
N HIS A 8 14.28 -5.91 -9.61
CA HIS A 8 13.05 -6.20 -10.37
C HIS A 8 12.35 -5.00 -11.03
N PHE A 9 12.79 -3.77 -10.79
CA PHE A 9 12.20 -2.59 -11.43
C PHE A 9 13.21 -1.89 -12.32
N LEU A 10 13.36 -2.39 -13.55
CA LEU A 10 14.21 -1.77 -14.57
C LEU A 10 13.37 -0.79 -15.39
N LEU A 11 13.52 0.50 -15.11
CA LEU A 11 12.97 1.56 -15.95
C LEU A 11 13.75 1.65 -17.26
N GLN A 12 13.04 1.94 -18.35
CA GLN A 12 13.70 2.25 -19.62
C GLN A 12 14.55 3.53 -19.46
N PRO A 13 15.73 3.63 -20.11
CA PRO A 13 16.61 4.78 -19.97
C PRO A 13 15.94 6.13 -20.27
N SER A 14 15.06 6.17 -21.29
CA SER A 14 14.27 7.34 -21.64
C SER A 14 13.29 7.76 -20.54
N VAL A 15 12.73 6.81 -19.78
CA VAL A 15 11.85 7.08 -18.64
C VAL A 15 12.67 7.58 -17.46
N THR A 16 13.81 6.96 -17.18
CA THR A 16 14.73 7.40 -16.11
C THR A 16 15.19 8.84 -16.33
N GLN A 17 15.56 9.20 -17.57
CA GLN A 17 15.98 10.56 -17.90
C GLN A 17 14.86 11.58 -17.65
N ARG A 18 13.63 11.28 -18.10
CA ARG A 18 12.48 12.17 -17.87
C ARG A 18 12.17 12.34 -16.39
N LEU A 19 12.30 11.29 -15.59
CA LEU A 19 12.12 11.37 -14.14
C LEU A 19 13.23 12.22 -13.49
N GLN A 20 14.48 12.11 -13.94
CA GLN A 20 15.57 12.96 -13.45
C GLN A 20 15.34 14.44 -13.73
N GLU A 21 14.72 14.78 -14.87
CA GLU A 21 14.35 16.16 -15.21
C GLU A 21 13.15 16.69 -14.41
N GLN A 22 12.25 15.82 -13.95
CA GLN A 22 11.03 16.18 -13.23
C GLN A 22 11.19 16.20 -11.70
N PHE A 23 12.14 15.44 -11.15
CA PHE A 23 12.31 15.34 -9.70
C PHE A 23 13.28 16.41 -9.20
N PRO A 24 12.92 17.12 -8.11
CA PRO A 24 13.72 18.23 -7.60
C PRO A 24 15.04 17.80 -6.96
N SER A 25 15.18 16.52 -6.57
CA SER A 25 16.43 15.97 -6.06
C SER A 25 16.66 14.52 -6.48
N PRO A 26 17.92 14.14 -6.83
CA PRO A 26 18.26 12.75 -7.15
C PRO A 26 17.98 11.78 -6.00
N GLN A 27 18.17 12.22 -4.75
CA GLN A 27 17.91 11.37 -3.58
C GLN A 27 16.42 11.08 -3.40
N MET A 28 15.53 12.04 -3.69
CA MET A 28 14.08 11.82 -3.63
C MET A 28 13.64 10.83 -4.71
N LEU A 29 14.18 10.96 -5.93
CA LEU A 29 13.91 10.02 -7.01
C LEU A 29 14.40 8.61 -6.65
N GLU A 30 15.62 8.49 -6.13
CA GLU A 30 16.17 7.20 -5.70
C GLU A 30 15.30 6.56 -4.60
N ALA A 31 14.91 7.34 -3.58
CA ALA A 31 14.03 6.86 -2.51
C ALA A 31 12.69 6.35 -3.05
N LEU A 32 12.06 7.10 -3.97
CA LEU A 32 10.80 6.70 -4.60
C LEU A 32 10.96 5.39 -5.39
N LEU A 33 12.00 5.29 -6.21
CA LEU A 33 12.25 4.11 -7.05
C LEU A 33 12.55 2.86 -6.21
N ARG A 34 13.04 3.02 -4.98
CA ARG A 34 13.21 1.91 -4.02
C ARG A 34 11.89 1.47 -3.39
N THR A 35 10.90 2.35 -3.27
CA THR A 35 9.61 2.04 -2.63
C THR A 35 8.51 1.62 -3.60
N LEU A 36 8.53 2.08 -4.85
CA LEU A 36 7.51 1.74 -5.85
C LEU A 36 7.30 0.23 -6.09
N PRO A 37 8.33 -0.63 -6.04
CA PRO A 37 8.14 -2.06 -6.22
C PRO A 37 7.51 -2.75 -5.01
N LEU A 38 7.46 -2.07 -3.85
CA LEU A 38 6.94 -2.63 -2.61
C LEU A 38 5.42 -2.43 -2.55
N PRO A 39 4.65 -3.39 -2.00
CA PRO A 39 3.24 -3.18 -1.75
C PRO A 39 3.03 -2.05 -0.74
N PRO A 40 1.92 -1.30 -0.84
CA PRO A 40 1.54 -0.34 0.18
C PRO A 40 1.39 -1.00 1.55
N SER A 41 1.72 -0.25 2.61
CA SER A 41 1.58 -0.74 4.00
C SER A 41 0.13 -0.95 4.44
N MET A 42 -0.82 -0.34 3.74
CA MET A 42 -2.24 -0.35 4.04
C MET A 42 -3.04 -0.54 2.75
N THR A 43 -4.02 -1.43 2.80
CA THR A 43 -5.04 -1.56 1.77
C THR A 43 -6.24 -0.69 2.16
N CYS A 44 -6.65 0.20 1.27
CA CYS A 44 -7.81 1.06 1.47
C CYS A 44 -9.06 0.42 0.85
N VAL A 45 -10.15 0.36 1.61
CA VAL A 45 -11.45 -0.16 1.17
C VAL A 45 -12.50 0.92 1.32
N ARG A 46 -13.12 1.34 0.22
CA ARG A 46 -14.20 2.32 0.24
C ARG A 46 -15.54 1.63 0.53
N VAL A 47 -16.27 2.12 1.52
CA VAL A 47 -17.62 1.68 1.86
C VAL A 47 -18.58 2.07 0.74
N ALA A 48 -19.30 1.09 0.21
CA ALA A 48 -20.27 1.32 -0.86
C ALA A 48 -21.46 2.17 -0.36
N ALA A 49 -21.99 3.01 -1.25
CA ALA A 49 -23.21 3.76 -0.97
C ALA A 49 -24.35 2.80 -0.58
N GLY A 50 -25.08 3.13 0.49
CA GLY A 50 -26.16 2.29 1.04
C GLY A 50 -25.73 1.31 2.13
N HIS A 51 -24.43 1.19 2.42
CA HIS A 51 -23.95 0.46 3.60
C HIS A 51 -23.53 1.46 4.69
N THR A 52 -23.77 1.09 5.94
CA THR A 52 -23.20 1.85 7.06
C THR A 52 -21.76 1.46 7.28
N HIS A 53 -20.95 2.42 7.74
CA HIS A 53 -19.53 2.21 8.04
C HIS A 53 -19.31 1.04 9.03
N CYS A 54 -20.12 1.00 10.10
CA CYS A 54 -20.03 -0.04 11.13
C CYS A 54 -20.35 -1.45 10.57
N GLN A 55 -21.36 -1.56 9.70
CA GLN A 55 -21.68 -2.84 9.06
C GLN A 55 -20.55 -3.31 8.16
N ALA A 56 -20.02 -2.41 7.32
CA ALA A 56 -18.92 -2.74 6.42
C ALA A 56 -17.65 -3.17 7.19
N ALA A 57 -17.32 -2.48 8.27
CA ALA A 57 -16.19 -2.83 9.14
C ALA A 57 -16.36 -4.22 9.76
N ALA A 58 -17.54 -4.51 10.33
CA ALA A 58 -17.83 -5.80 10.94
C ALA A 58 -17.76 -6.96 9.93
N THR A 59 -18.39 -6.79 8.76
CA THR A 59 -18.36 -7.81 7.69
C THR A 59 -16.95 -8.02 7.16
N LEU A 60 -16.18 -6.95 6.96
CA LEU A 60 -14.79 -7.05 6.52
C LEU A 60 -13.93 -7.78 7.56
N GLN A 61 -14.09 -7.46 8.84
CA GLN A 61 -13.37 -8.12 9.93
C GLN A 61 -13.70 -9.62 10.00
N GLU A 62 -14.96 -9.99 9.82
CA GLU A 62 -15.38 -11.40 9.77
C GLU A 62 -14.70 -12.13 8.61
N HIS A 63 -14.68 -11.54 7.42
CA HIS A 63 -14.02 -12.14 6.25
C HIS A 63 -12.50 -12.27 6.43
N LEU A 64 -11.85 -11.28 7.05
CA LEU A 64 -10.41 -11.36 7.35
C LEU A 64 -10.12 -12.52 8.32
N CYS A 65 -10.94 -12.68 9.36
CA CYS A 65 -10.85 -13.80 10.32
C CYS A 65 -11.06 -15.18 9.69
N GLN A 66 -11.88 -15.27 8.65
CA GLN A 66 -12.16 -16.51 7.93
C GLN A 66 -11.13 -16.82 6.83
N SER A 67 -10.33 -15.83 6.43
CA SER A 67 -9.37 -16.01 5.34
C SER A 67 -8.16 -16.83 5.79
N ALA A 68 -7.89 -17.93 5.08
CA ALA A 68 -6.73 -18.81 5.34
C ALA A 68 -5.36 -18.14 5.08
N ALA A 69 -5.34 -16.90 4.59
CA ALA A 69 -4.14 -16.10 4.37
C ALA A 69 -3.64 -15.38 5.63
N PHE A 70 -4.43 -15.39 6.71
CA PHE A 70 -4.11 -14.76 7.98
C PHE A 70 -4.01 -15.80 9.10
N ASP A 71 -2.87 -16.47 9.22
CA ASP A 71 -2.58 -17.35 10.38
C ASP A 71 -2.69 -16.59 11.73
N ASN A 72 -2.55 -15.26 11.70
CA ASN A 72 -2.78 -14.35 12.83
C ASN A 72 -3.91 -13.35 12.57
N ALA A 73 -5.05 -13.79 12.02
CA ALA A 73 -6.16 -12.90 11.68
C ALA A 73 -6.69 -12.03 12.84
N ARG A 74 -6.39 -12.42 14.10
CA ARG A 74 -6.71 -11.63 15.30
C ARG A 74 -5.95 -10.30 15.40
N ASP A 75 -4.81 -10.19 14.73
CA ASP A 75 -3.96 -8.99 14.74
C ASP A 75 -4.26 -8.05 13.56
N CYS A 76 -5.07 -8.49 12.59
CA CYS A 76 -5.49 -7.67 11.47
C CYS A 76 -6.77 -6.92 11.83
N VAL A 77 -6.61 -5.77 12.50
CA VAL A 77 -7.72 -4.91 12.89
C VAL A 77 -7.97 -3.87 11.79
N THR A 78 -9.21 -3.83 11.30
CA THR A 78 -9.68 -2.77 10.41
C THR A 78 -9.69 -1.43 11.15
N MET A 79 -9.20 -0.36 10.51
CA MET A 79 -9.14 0.99 11.09
C MET A 79 -9.88 1.99 10.23
N ASP A 80 -10.43 3.03 10.85
CA ASP A 80 -11.10 4.13 10.15
C ASP A 80 -10.06 5.09 9.56
N HIS A 81 -10.31 5.62 8.36
CA HIS A 81 -9.47 6.67 7.79
C HIS A 81 -9.76 8.02 8.48
N PRO A 82 -8.75 8.76 8.98
CA PRO A 82 -8.97 9.95 9.82
C PRO A 82 -9.65 11.13 9.09
N GLN A 83 -9.58 11.16 7.76
CA GLN A 83 -10.12 12.25 6.93
C GLN A 83 -11.18 11.80 5.93
N LEU A 84 -11.37 10.49 5.74
CA LEU A 84 -12.24 9.94 4.70
C LEU A 84 -13.27 9.04 5.39
N PRO A 85 -14.49 9.54 5.67
CA PRO A 85 -15.46 8.85 6.51
C PRO A 85 -16.05 7.59 5.86
N ASP A 86 -15.83 7.39 4.57
CA ASP A 86 -16.25 6.22 3.81
C ASP A 86 -15.08 5.25 3.49
N VAL A 87 -13.93 5.37 4.18
CA VAL A 87 -12.76 4.53 3.91
C VAL A 87 -12.31 3.77 5.16
N LEU A 88 -12.20 2.46 4.99
CA LEU A 88 -11.58 1.53 5.93
C LEU A 88 -10.14 1.23 5.50
N LEU A 89 -9.26 1.03 6.47
CA LEU A 89 -7.87 0.70 6.31
C LEU A 89 -7.58 -0.70 6.85
N VAL A 90 -6.95 -1.54 6.03
CA VAL A 90 -6.54 -2.89 6.39
C VAL A 90 -5.01 -2.98 6.33
N PRO A 91 -4.32 -3.34 7.43
CA PRO A 91 -2.87 -3.49 7.39
C PRO A 91 -2.46 -4.68 6.53
N VAL A 92 -1.43 -4.50 5.70
CA VAL A 92 -0.81 -5.60 4.95
C VAL A 92 0.25 -6.26 5.82
N LEU A 93 0.06 -7.54 6.17
CA LEU A 93 1.01 -8.34 6.93
C LEU A 93 1.99 -9.03 5.97
N GLY A 94 3.29 -8.77 6.13
CA GLY A 94 4.35 -9.28 5.26
C GLY A 94 5.65 -8.49 5.47
N PRO A 95 6.82 -9.01 5.06
CA PRO A 95 8.09 -8.51 5.57
C PRO A 95 8.29 -7.04 5.18
N ARG A 96 8.42 -6.19 6.20
CA ARG A 96 9.10 -4.91 6.08
C ARG A 96 10.57 -5.24 6.27
N THR A 97 11.34 -5.23 5.19
CA THR A 97 12.77 -5.65 5.06
C THR A 97 13.02 -7.15 4.93
#